data_AF-A0A6P7GTJ1-F1
#
_entry.id   AF-A0A6P7GTJ1-F1
#
_cell.length_a   1.000
_cell.length_b   1.000
_cell.length_c   1.000
_cell.angle_alpha   90.00
_cell.angle_beta   90.00
_cell.angle_gamma   90.00
#
_symmetry.space_group_name_H-M   'P 1'
#
loop_
_entity.id
_entity.type
_entity.pdbx_description
1 polymer ?
#
loop_
_entity_poly.entity_id
_entity_poly.type
_entity_poly.pdbx_seq_one_letter_code
_entity_poly.pdbx_strand_id
1 'polypeptide(L)'
;MYQHAQNVWQSFDIKNILEYSLLYMKTDIMLLTCIFENFRQKCRGTYGLDPAWYFTMPGFSWDAMLKYTGCKLELLQDIDKIMFIEKSIRGGISQVSNRYSEANNKYMPSYDSSKPSKYLVYLDVNNLYGWAMSQCLPYPKFEWVDTNIDVLSILNDCDTGYILQVDLEYPEHLHDLHKDFPFCCEHQVPSGSKFKKLMTTLHNKTEYTLHYRNLKQALNAGLKLTKIHKVLKFQQSAWLKPYIDLNTKLRTAATTAFEKDLYKLANNAIFGKTMENIRKHRIVKLVSKWEGRYGAKNLISSPRFHNNNF
;
A
#
# COMPACT_ATOMS: atom_id res chain seq x y z
N MET A 1 -31.21 -24.19 -6.59
CA MET A 1 -30.10 -25.08 -6.19
C MET A 1 -30.46 -26.56 -6.38
N TYR A 2 -31.55 -27.07 -5.79
CA TYR A 2 -31.99 -28.46 -5.98
C TYR A 2 -32.26 -28.84 -7.45
N GLN A 3 -33.00 -27.99 -8.18
CA GLN A 3 -33.26 -28.20 -9.61
C GLN A 3 -31.98 -28.33 -10.45
N HIS A 4 -30.95 -27.54 -10.13
CA HIS A 4 -29.67 -27.61 -10.84
C HIS A 4 -28.96 -28.93 -10.56
N ALA A 5 -28.95 -29.39 -9.31
CA ALA A 5 -28.38 -30.68 -8.95
C ALA A 5 -29.10 -31.84 -9.64
N GLN A 6 -30.45 -31.83 -9.70
CA GLN A 6 -31.23 -32.81 -10.44
C GLN A 6 -30.88 -32.83 -11.94
N ASN A 7 -30.75 -31.66 -12.55
CA ASN A 7 -30.37 -31.54 -13.96
C ASN A 7 -28.97 -32.12 -14.22
N VAL A 8 -27.98 -31.82 -13.37
CA VAL A 8 -26.62 -32.38 -13.49
C VAL A 8 -26.66 -33.90 -13.28
N TRP A 9 -27.41 -34.37 -12.28
CA TRP A 9 -27.55 -35.79 -11.98
C TRP A 9 -28.11 -36.59 -13.17
N GLN A 10 -29.14 -36.07 -13.82
CA GLN A 10 -29.73 -36.69 -15.01
C GLN A 10 -28.84 -36.56 -16.25
N SER A 11 -28.22 -35.41 -16.47
CA SER A 11 -27.42 -35.13 -17.67
C SER A 11 -26.14 -35.99 -17.75
N PHE A 12 -25.58 -36.35 -16.60
CA PHE A 12 -24.35 -37.14 -16.50
C PHE A 12 -24.59 -38.59 -16.06
N ASP A 13 -25.85 -39.06 -16.03
CA ASP A 13 -26.25 -40.41 -15.59
C ASP A 13 -25.61 -40.83 -14.25
N ILE A 14 -25.66 -39.91 -13.28
CA ILE A 14 -25.07 -40.12 -11.96
C ILE A 14 -25.89 -41.17 -11.20
N LYS A 15 -25.23 -42.14 -10.56
CA LYS A 15 -25.90 -43.24 -9.86
C LYS A 15 -25.87 -43.10 -8.35
N ASN A 16 -24.90 -42.37 -7.82
CA ASN A 16 -24.69 -42.21 -6.40
C ASN A 16 -23.97 -40.88 -6.11
N ILE A 17 -23.94 -40.52 -4.82
CA ILE A 17 -23.37 -39.23 -4.39
C ILE A 17 -21.86 -39.14 -4.66
N LEU A 18 -21.14 -40.26 -4.65
CA LEU A 18 -19.70 -40.29 -4.91
C LEU A 18 -19.39 -39.85 -6.34
N GLU A 19 -20.13 -40.35 -7.34
CA GLU A 19 -19.98 -39.94 -8.74
C GLU A 19 -20.29 -38.45 -8.93
N TYR A 20 -21.32 -37.93 -8.25
CA TYR A 20 -21.63 -36.51 -8.26
C TYR A 20 -20.48 -35.66 -7.71
N SER A 21 -19.91 -36.06 -6.57
CA SER A 21 -18.77 -35.37 -5.95
C SER A 21 -17.51 -35.44 -6.82
N LEU A 22 -17.23 -36.57 -7.47
CA LEU A 22 -16.10 -36.72 -8.39
C LEU A 22 -16.25 -35.82 -9.61
N LEU A 23 -17.46 -35.73 -10.19
CA LEU A 23 -17.74 -34.82 -11.31
C LEU A 23 -17.53 -33.36 -10.90
N TYR A 24 -18.03 -32.96 -9.73
CA TYR A 24 -17.82 -31.63 -9.18
C TYR A 24 -16.32 -31.31 -9.02
N MET A 25 -15.56 -32.18 -8.35
CA MET A 25 -14.11 -31.98 -8.15
C MET A 25 -13.36 -31.92 -9.48
N LYS A 26 -13.70 -32.79 -10.44
CA LYS A 26 -13.08 -32.77 -11.78
C LYS A 26 -13.37 -31.45 -12.49
N THR A 27 -14.60 -30.95 -12.39
CA THR A 27 -15.01 -29.67 -12.99
C THR A 27 -14.24 -28.51 -12.37
N ASP A 28 -14.15 -28.44 -11.04
CA ASP A 28 -13.39 -27.41 -10.32
C ASP A 28 -11.89 -27.42 -10.71
N ILE A 29 -11.28 -28.61 -10.77
CA ILE A 29 -9.87 -28.76 -11.18
C ILE A 29 -9.67 -28.31 -12.64
N MET A 30 -10.57 -28.71 -13.54
CA MET A 30 -10.48 -28.33 -14.95
C MET A 30 -10.65 -26.82 -15.15
N LEU A 31 -11.64 -26.21 -14.48
CA LEU A 31 -11.85 -24.77 -14.51
C LEU A 31 -10.63 -24.02 -13.98
N LEU A 32 -10.10 -24.43 -12.83
CA LEU A 32 -8.90 -23.82 -12.27
C LEU A 32 -7.70 -23.95 -13.22
N THR A 33 -7.52 -25.12 -13.83
CA THR A 33 -6.44 -25.36 -14.80
C THR A 33 -6.58 -24.45 -16.02
N CYS A 34 -7.78 -24.35 -16.60
CA CYS A 34 -8.02 -23.46 -17.74
C CYS A 34 -7.76 -21.99 -17.41
N ILE A 35 -8.23 -21.52 -16.26
CA ILE A 35 -8.01 -20.14 -15.79
C ILE A 35 -6.52 -19.89 -15.55
N PHE A 36 -5.82 -20.82 -14.90
CA PHE A 36 -4.41 -20.67 -14.57
C PHE A 36 -3.52 -20.71 -15.82
N GLU A 37 -3.79 -21.59 -16.79
CA GLU A 37 -3.05 -21.61 -18.05
C GLU A 37 -3.26 -20.33 -18.87
N ASN A 38 -4.48 -19.81 -18.94
CA ASN A 38 -4.74 -18.51 -19.56
C ASN A 38 -3.99 -17.37 -18.83
N PHE A 39 -4.02 -17.38 -17.50
CA PHE A 39 -3.25 -16.43 -16.69
C PHE A 39 -1.74 -16.50 -16.98
N ARG A 40 -1.15 -17.70 -17.03
CA ARG A 40 0.26 -17.91 -17.39
C ARG A 40 0.58 -17.39 -18.78
N GLN A 41 -0.24 -17.75 -19.78
CA GLN A 41 -0.05 -17.31 -21.15
C GLN A 41 -0.07 -15.78 -21.26
N LYS A 42 -1.04 -15.12 -20.62
CA LYS A 42 -1.13 -13.65 -20.58
C LYS A 42 0.05 -13.01 -19.90
N CYS A 43 0.47 -13.52 -18.74
CA CYS A 43 1.62 -13.00 -18.00
C CYS A 43 2.94 -13.17 -18.77
N ARG A 44 3.16 -14.32 -19.41
CA ARG A 44 4.32 -14.55 -20.28
C ARG A 44 4.30 -13.62 -21.49
N GLY A 45 3.15 -13.46 -22.15
CA GLY A 45 3.03 -12.55 -23.30
C GLY A 45 3.26 -11.08 -22.94
N THR A 46 2.80 -10.66 -21.76
CA THR A 46 2.86 -9.25 -21.33
C THR A 46 4.20 -8.88 -20.68
N TYR A 47 4.66 -9.68 -19.73
CA TYR A 47 5.81 -9.37 -18.87
C TYR A 47 7.03 -10.24 -19.19
N GLY A 48 6.85 -11.30 -19.99
CA GLY A 48 7.91 -12.27 -20.27
C GLY A 48 8.36 -13.06 -19.04
N LEU A 49 7.49 -13.20 -18.03
CA LEU A 49 7.71 -13.99 -16.83
C LEU A 49 6.55 -14.98 -16.68
N ASP A 50 6.84 -16.18 -16.18
CA ASP A 50 5.82 -17.19 -15.90
C ASP A 50 5.42 -17.12 -14.42
N PRO A 51 4.14 -16.81 -14.10
CA PRO A 51 3.69 -16.67 -12.73
C PRO A 51 3.73 -17.98 -11.94
N ALA A 52 3.88 -19.14 -12.58
CA ALA A 52 4.03 -20.43 -11.89
C ALA A 52 5.35 -20.53 -11.08
N TRP A 53 6.34 -19.67 -11.33
CA TRP A 53 7.58 -19.60 -10.53
C TRP A 53 7.46 -18.74 -9.28
N TYR A 54 6.28 -18.19 -9.02
CA TYR A 54 6.05 -17.23 -7.94
C TYR A 54 4.98 -17.75 -6.99
N PHE A 55 5.23 -17.61 -5.69
CA PHE A 55 4.24 -17.95 -4.66
C PHE A 55 3.04 -17.00 -4.70
N THR A 56 3.24 -15.74 -5.09
CA THR A 56 2.21 -14.69 -5.01
C THR A 56 2.35 -13.66 -6.13
N MET A 57 1.23 -13.03 -6.48
CA MET A 57 1.19 -11.95 -7.48
C MET A 57 2.08 -10.75 -7.13
N PRO A 58 2.25 -10.33 -5.86
CA PRO A 58 3.20 -9.26 -5.53
C PRO A 58 4.65 -9.57 -5.83
N GLY A 59 5.11 -10.80 -5.58
CA GLY A 59 6.46 -11.21 -5.97
C GLY A 59 6.64 -11.20 -7.48
N PHE A 60 5.66 -11.74 -8.21
CA PHE A 60 5.66 -11.73 -9.67
C PHE A 60 5.68 -10.30 -10.24
N SER A 61 4.80 -9.42 -9.77
CA SER A 61 4.68 -8.05 -10.27
C SER A 61 5.95 -7.23 -9.99
N TRP A 62 6.58 -7.45 -8.83
CA TRP A 62 7.83 -6.79 -8.48
C TRP A 62 8.96 -7.13 -9.45
N ASP A 63 9.15 -8.41 -9.76
CA ASP A 63 10.17 -8.85 -10.71
C ASP A 63 9.84 -8.41 -12.14
N ALA A 64 8.55 -8.44 -12.53
CA ALA A 64 8.09 -7.91 -13.81
C ALA A 64 8.43 -6.42 -13.94
N MET A 65 8.20 -5.65 -12.88
CA MET A 65 8.52 -4.23 -12.82
C MET A 65 10.03 -3.98 -12.93
N LEU A 66 10.86 -4.71 -12.17
CA LEU A 66 12.32 -4.57 -12.24
C LEU A 66 12.85 -4.92 -13.63
N LYS A 67 12.36 -6.01 -14.22
CA LYS A 67 12.72 -6.43 -15.58
C LYS A 67 12.32 -5.39 -16.62
N TYR A 68 11.11 -4.83 -16.51
CA TYR A 68 10.57 -3.89 -17.48
C TYR A 68 11.24 -2.51 -17.41
N THR A 69 11.48 -2.02 -16.19
CA THR A 69 12.06 -0.68 -15.98
C THR A 69 13.59 -0.69 -16.05
N GLY A 70 14.24 -1.83 -15.79
CA GLY A 70 15.69 -1.93 -15.67
C GLY A 70 16.27 -1.13 -14.51
N CYS A 71 15.43 -0.68 -13.57
CA CYS A 71 15.88 0.17 -12.48
C CYS A 71 16.80 -0.61 -11.52
N LYS A 72 17.82 0.08 -11.00
CA LYS A 72 18.73 -0.47 -9.99
C LYS A 72 18.45 0.22 -8.67
N LEU A 73 17.82 -0.49 -7.76
CA LEU A 73 17.51 0.00 -6.42
C LEU A 73 18.72 -0.22 -5.50
N GLU A 74 19.09 0.80 -4.75
CA GLU A 74 20.13 0.67 -3.73
C GLU A 74 19.60 -0.09 -2.51
N LEU A 75 20.39 -1.03 -2.00
CA LEU A 75 20.12 -1.67 -0.72
C LEU A 75 20.67 -0.80 0.41
N LEU A 76 19.77 -0.32 1.27
CA LEU A 76 20.15 0.37 2.50
C LEU A 76 20.82 -0.60 3.48
N GLN A 77 22.09 -0.34 3.82
CA GLN A 77 22.86 -1.16 4.77
C GLN A 77 22.96 -0.50 6.16
N ASP A 78 22.68 0.79 6.24
CA ASP A 78 22.75 1.58 7.47
C ASP A 78 21.43 1.48 8.24
N ILE A 79 21.49 0.94 9.46
CA ILE A 79 20.32 0.73 10.31
C ILE A 79 19.64 2.04 10.73
N ASP A 80 20.39 3.12 10.89
CA ASP A 80 19.83 4.42 11.28
C ASP A 80 19.02 5.02 10.12
N LYS A 81 19.50 4.87 8.88
CA LYS A 81 18.73 5.27 7.68
C LYS A 81 17.44 4.45 7.54
N ILE A 82 17.51 3.14 7.79
CA ILE A 82 16.34 2.26 7.77
C ILE A 82 15.33 2.70 8.83
N MET A 83 15.75 2.85 10.09
CA MET A 83 14.85 3.27 11.18
C MET A 83 14.27 4.67 10.93
N PHE A 84 15.04 5.58 10.33
CA PHE A 84 14.59 6.91 9.97
C PHE A 84 13.47 6.88 8.91
N ILE A 85 13.64 6.09 7.86
CA ILE A 85 12.61 5.92 6.81
C ILE A 85 11.40 5.21 7.40
N GLU A 86 11.58 4.16 8.19
CA GLU A 86 10.47 3.45 8.84
C GLU A 86 9.67 4.36 9.78
N LYS A 87 10.33 5.26 10.54
CA LYS A 87 9.67 6.28 11.37
C LYS A 87 8.84 7.26 10.54
N SER A 88 9.14 7.43 9.26
CA SER A 88 8.39 8.31 8.33
C SER A 88 7.15 7.65 7.72
N ILE A 89 7.01 6.32 7.80
CA ILE A 89 5.89 5.59 7.19
C ILE A 89 4.57 5.96 7.88
N ARG A 90 3.56 6.30 7.09
CA ARG A 90 2.18 6.58 7.53
C ARG A 90 1.21 5.74 6.71
N GLY A 91 0.09 5.37 7.34
CA GLY A 91 -1.03 4.73 6.65
C GLY A 91 -1.93 5.74 5.93
N GLY A 92 -3.02 5.24 5.35
CA GLY A 92 -4.09 6.10 4.86
C GLY A 92 -4.80 6.82 6.02
N ILE A 93 -5.09 8.11 5.83
CA ILE A 93 -5.88 8.89 6.78
C ILE A 93 -7.34 8.47 6.63
N SER A 94 -7.96 8.05 7.74
CA SER A 94 -9.39 7.75 7.82
C SER A 94 -9.97 8.56 8.96
N GLN A 95 -10.70 9.62 8.64
CA GLN A 95 -11.24 10.58 9.60
C GLN A 95 -12.72 10.84 9.32
N VAL A 96 -13.49 11.01 10.40
CA VAL A 96 -14.89 11.46 10.35
C VAL A 96 -14.95 12.80 11.08
N SER A 97 -14.99 13.90 10.34
CA SER A 97 -14.96 15.26 10.90
C SER A 97 -16.36 15.76 11.30
N ASN A 98 -17.40 15.21 10.66
CA ASN A 98 -18.79 15.45 11.04
C ASN A 98 -19.52 14.12 11.29
N ARG A 99 -20.20 14.01 12.43
CA ARG A 99 -20.84 12.76 12.88
C ARG A 99 -22.08 12.40 12.06
N TYR A 100 -22.85 13.39 11.62
CA TYR A 100 -24.06 13.17 10.84
C TYR A 100 -24.31 14.33 9.89
N SER A 101 -24.72 14.00 8.66
CA SER A 101 -25.06 14.98 7.65
C SER A 101 -26.13 14.39 6.74
N GLU A 102 -27.27 15.06 6.66
CA GLU A 102 -28.36 14.71 5.76
C GLU A 102 -28.43 15.70 4.60
N ALA A 103 -28.74 15.20 3.40
CA ALA A 103 -28.99 16.04 2.24
C ALA A 103 -30.41 16.65 2.32
N ASN A 104 -30.55 17.91 1.91
CA ASN A 104 -31.84 18.57 1.75
C ASN A 104 -31.82 19.35 0.45
N ASN A 105 -32.26 18.75 -0.65
CA ASN A 105 -32.27 19.43 -1.94
C ASN A 105 -33.51 19.07 -2.75
N LYS A 106 -33.86 19.97 -3.68
CA LYS A 106 -35.09 19.93 -4.49
C LYS A 106 -35.29 18.67 -5.35
N TYR A 107 -34.28 17.83 -5.50
CA TYR A 107 -34.36 16.58 -6.26
C TYR A 107 -34.78 15.38 -5.40
N MET A 108 -34.93 15.56 -4.08
CA MET A 108 -35.28 14.50 -3.14
C MET A 108 -36.80 14.49 -2.84
N PRO A 109 -37.44 13.31 -2.73
CA PRO A 109 -38.85 13.22 -2.33
C PRO A 109 -39.16 13.81 -0.95
N SER A 110 -38.17 13.81 -0.05
CA SER A 110 -38.26 14.34 1.32
C SER A 110 -37.79 15.80 1.44
N TYR A 111 -37.72 16.55 0.33
CA TYR A 111 -37.24 17.94 0.33
C TYR A 111 -38.13 18.85 1.18
N ASP A 112 -37.50 19.60 2.06
CA ASP A 112 -38.15 20.58 2.93
C ASP A 112 -37.69 21.99 2.52
N SER A 113 -38.61 22.75 1.91
CA SER A 113 -38.35 24.12 1.44
C SER A 113 -38.15 25.12 2.58
N SER A 114 -38.50 24.76 3.82
CA SER A 114 -38.24 25.61 4.99
C SER A 114 -36.79 25.53 5.46
N LYS A 115 -36.04 24.50 5.04
CA LYS A 115 -34.64 24.28 5.42
C LYS A 115 -33.67 24.72 4.31
N PRO A 116 -32.44 25.11 4.68
CA PRO A 116 -31.40 25.44 3.70
C PRO A 116 -31.14 24.29 2.72
N SER A 117 -30.84 24.64 1.47
CA SER A 117 -30.43 23.65 0.47
C SER A 117 -29.05 23.07 0.81
N LYS A 118 -28.96 21.75 0.86
CA LYS A 118 -27.78 20.99 1.22
C LYS A 118 -27.60 19.78 0.32
N TYR A 119 -26.42 19.67 -0.27
CA TYR A 119 -26.01 18.59 -1.15
C TYR A 119 -24.90 17.79 -0.49
N LEU A 120 -24.87 16.49 -0.74
CA LEU A 120 -23.76 15.61 -0.36
C LEU A 120 -23.07 15.19 -1.64
N VAL A 121 -21.74 15.26 -1.65
CA VAL A 121 -20.91 14.88 -2.80
C VAL A 121 -20.01 13.74 -2.36
N TYR A 122 -19.99 12.66 -3.16
CA TYR A 122 -19.05 11.56 -3.01
C TYR A 122 -17.95 11.69 -4.06
N LEU A 123 -16.70 11.82 -3.60
CA LEU A 123 -15.53 11.90 -4.46
C LEU A 123 -14.65 10.67 -4.20
N ASP A 124 -14.34 9.94 -5.27
CA ASP A 124 -13.41 8.82 -5.24
C ASP A 124 -12.29 9.05 -6.26
N VAL A 125 -11.04 8.94 -5.80
CA VAL A 125 -9.87 9.18 -6.66
C VAL A 125 -9.48 7.86 -7.32
N ASN A 126 -9.71 7.80 -8.63
CA ASN A 126 -9.31 6.65 -9.44
C ASN A 126 -7.78 6.46 -9.43
N ASN A 127 -7.34 5.26 -9.03
CA ASN A 127 -5.93 4.83 -9.10
C ASN A 127 -4.94 5.73 -8.33
N LEU A 128 -5.34 6.17 -7.12
CA LEU A 128 -4.50 7.01 -6.24
C LEU A 128 -3.06 6.49 -6.08
N TYR A 129 -2.89 5.21 -5.78
CA TYR A 129 -1.56 4.60 -5.62
C TYR A 129 -0.76 4.59 -6.91
N GLY A 130 -1.39 4.30 -8.06
CA GLY A 130 -0.71 4.35 -9.36
C GLY A 130 -0.22 5.76 -9.69
N TRP A 131 -1.03 6.79 -9.41
CA TRP A 131 -0.61 8.18 -9.58
C TRP A 131 0.57 8.54 -8.67
N ALA A 132 0.51 8.15 -7.38
CA ALA A 132 1.59 8.40 -6.42
C ALA A 132 2.88 7.67 -6.81
N MET A 133 2.79 6.42 -7.27
CA MET A 133 3.94 5.65 -7.76
C MET A 133 4.51 6.20 -9.07
N SER A 134 3.75 6.98 -9.82
CA SER A 134 4.23 7.61 -11.06
C SER A 134 5.04 8.90 -10.83
N GLN A 135 5.12 9.38 -9.58
CA GLN A 135 5.90 10.55 -9.22
C GLN A 135 7.39 10.22 -9.12
N CYS A 136 8.28 11.23 -9.03
CA CYS A 136 9.68 10.95 -8.70
C CYS A 136 9.79 10.37 -7.29
N LEU A 137 10.39 9.19 -7.19
CA LEU A 137 10.56 8.40 -5.97
C LEU A 137 12.06 8.15 -5.72
N PRO A 138 12.47 8.03 -4.45
CA PRO A 138 13.86 7.72 -4.08
C PRO A 138 14.32 6.38 -4.70
N TYR A 139 15.56 6.28 -5.18
CA TYR A 139 16.10 4.98 -5.64
C TYR A 139 17.60 4.72 -5.35
N PRO A 140 18.52 5.72 -5.32
CA PRO A 140 19.85 5.53 -4.70
C PRO A 140 20.39 6.81 -4.01
N LYS A 141 21.66 6.72 -3.61
CA LYS A 141 22.53 7.75 -3.01
C LYS A 141 21.97 8.35 -1.73
N PHE A 142 21.61 7.49 -0.80
CA PHE A 142 21.09 7.90 0.50
C PHE A 142 22.22 8.39 1.40
N GLU A 143 22.27 9.69 1.64
CA GLU A 143 23.36 10.36 2.35
C GLU A 143 22.83 11.31 3.43
N TRP A 144 23.43 11.25 4.62
CA TRP A 144 23.20 12.26 5.64
C TRP A 144 23.90 13.55 5.21
N VAL A 145 23.18 14.67 5.29
CA VAL A 145 23.71 15.99 4.94
C VAL A 145 23.44 17.01 6.04
N ASP A 146 24.06 18.18 5.92
CA ASP A 146 23.85 19.29 6.84
C ASP A 146 22.39 19.76 6.88
N THR A 147 21.99 20.35 8.00
CA THR A 147 20.61 20.79 8.25
C THR A 147 20.28 22.13 7.62
N ASN A 148 21.28 22.88 7.12
CA ASN A 148 21.09 24.15 6.43
C ASN A 148 20.54 23.95 5.01
N ILE A 149 19.24 23.63 4.93
CA ILE A 149 18.52 23.40 3.68
C ILE A 149 17.26 24.26 3.65
N ASP A 150 17.12 25.03 2.57
CA ASP A 150 15.87 25.69 2.24
C ASP A 150 14.98 24.74 1.44
N VAL A 151 13.95 24.20 2.11
CA VAL A 151 13.01 23.25 1.52
C VAL A 151 12.11 23.90 0.47
N LEU A 152 11.84 25.21 0.58
CA LEU A 152 10.92 25.90 -0.31
C LEU A 152 11.50 26.12 -1.70
N SER A 153 12.83 26.30 -1.83
CA SER A 153 13.51 26.44 -3.12
C SER A 153 13.70 25.13 -3.90
N ILE A 154 13.60 23.96 -3.26
CA ILE A 154 13.83 22.67 -3.93
C ILE A 154 12.65 22.30 -4.85
N LEU A 155 12.88 22.16 -6.15
CA LEU A 155 11.82 21.75 -7.09
C LEU A 155 11.29 20.33 -6.80
N ASN A 156 10.01 20.11 -7.08
CA ASN A 156 9.37 18.82 -6.83
C ASN A 156 9.92 17.73 -7.75
N ASP A 157 10.31 18.06 -8.96
CA ASP A 157 10.80 17.16 -10.02
C ASP A 157 12.34 17.13 -10.12
N CYS A 158 13.04 17.77 -9.19
CA CYS A 158 14.50 17.72 -9.13
C CYS A 158 15.01 16.27 -9.00
N ASP A 159 16.17 15.97 -9.58
CA ASP A 159 16.84 14.66 -9.46
C ASP A 159 17.27 14.33 -8.03
N THR A 160 17.27 15.33 -7.13
CA THR A 160 17.58 15.18 -5.71
C THR A 160 16.35 15.44 -4.86
N GLY A 161 16.07 14.53 -3.93
CA GLY A 161 15.03 14.67 -2.92
C GLY A 161 15.58 14.52 -1.50
N TYR A 162 14.72 14.82 -0.53
CA TYR A 162 15.08 14.81 0.89
C TYR A 162 13.95 14.24 1.76
N ILE A 163 14.33 13.53 2.82
CA ILE A 163 13.48 13.24 3.98
C ILE A 163 14.10 13.97 5.16
N LEU A 164 13.29 14.75 5.87
CA LEU A 164 13.74 15.60 6.97
C LEU A 164 13.06 15.16 8.25
N GLN A 165 13.75 15.34 9.37
CA GLN A 165 13.18 15.30 10.71
C GLN A 165 13.17 16.72 11.27
N VAL A 166 11.97 17.20 11.60
CA VAL A 166 11.74 18.62 11.88
C VAL A 166 10.81 18.83 13.06
N ASP A 167 10.88 20.03 13.63
CA ASP A 167 9.86 20.56 14.53
C ASP A 167 8.98 21.55 13.76
N LEU A 168 7.66 21.42 13.89
CA LEU A 168 6.67 22.28 13.26
C LEU A 168 5.75 22.87 14.33
N GLU A 169 5.62 24.20 14.34
CA GLU A 169 4.56 24.88 15.06
C GLU A 169 3.29 24.87 14.20
N TYR A 170 2.16 24.63 14.86
CA TYR A 170 0.82 24.65 14.27
C TYR A 170 0.04 25.85 14.84
N PRO A 171 0.06 27.01 14.15
CA PRO A 171 -0.56 28.22 14.65
C PRO A 171 -2.06 28.06 14.94
N GLU A 172 -2.53 28.57 16.08
CA GLU A 172 -3.93 28.46 16.52
C GLU A 172 -4.93 29.05 15.53
N HIS A 173 -4.56 30.16 14.86
CA HIS A 173 -5.44 30.79 13.87
C HIS A 173 -5.74 29.91 12.64
N LEU A 174 -4.99 28.82 12.42
CA LEU A 174 -5.24 27.86 11.34
C LEU A 174 -6.13 26.69 11.78
N HIS A 175 -6.44 26.57 13.07
CA HIS A 175 -7.13 25.38 13.62
C HIS A 175 -8.52 25.21 13.02
N ASP A 176 -9.30 26.29 12.92
CA ASP A 176 -10.63 26.22 12.31
C ASP A 176 -10.60 25.89 10.83
N LEU A 177 -9.59 26.37 10.10
CA LEU A 177 -9.41 26.10 8.68
C LEU A 177 -9.00 24.65 8.41
N HIS A 178 -8.19 24.07 9.30
CA HIS A 178 -7.60 22.75 9.08
C HIS A 178 -8.25 21.63 9.89
N LYS A 179 -9.22 21.90 10.76
CA LYS A 179 -9.84 20.91 11.66
C LYS A 179 -10.33 19.64 10.95
N ASP A 180 -10.81 19.78 9.72
CA ASP A 180 -11.36 18.67 8.96
C ASP A 180 -10.29 17.77 8.36
N PHE A 181 -9.10 18.32 8.05
CA PHE A 181 -7.98 17.58 7.49
C PHE A 181 -6.60 18.13 7.94
N PRO A 182 -6.21 17.96 9.21
CA PRO A 182 -4.94 18.45 9.73
C PRO A 182 -3.72 17.86 9.02
N PHE A 183 -2.70 18.69 8.77
CA PHE A 183 -1.40 18.25 8.25
C PHE A 183 -0.60 17.42 9.26
N CYS A 184 0.34 16.62 8.73
CA CYS A 184 1.34 15.88 9.52
C CYS A 184 0.76 14.91 10.56
N CYS A 185 -0.10 14.00 10.11
CA CYS A 185 -0.66 12.94 10.97
C CYS A 185 0.41 12.05 11.62
N GLU A 186 0.12 11.57 12.82
CA GLU A 186 1.08 10.88 13.68
C GLU A 186 0.47 9.67 14.38
N HIS A 187 1.31 8.66 14.64
CA HIS A 187 0.87 7.49 15.40
C HIS A 187 0.93 7.79 16.90
N GLN A 188 -0.23 7.96 17.51
CA GLN A 188 -0.36 8.20 18.96
C GLN A 188 -1.35 7.20 19.57
N VAL A 189 -1.29 7.04 20.89
CA VAL A 189 -2.30 6.27 21.63
C VAL A 189 -3.42 7.24 22.02
N PRO A 190 -4.64 7.13 21.46
CA PRO A 190 -5.74 7.99 21.84
C PRO A 190 -6.09 7.80 23.33
N SER A 191 -6.61 8.85 23.95
CA SER A 191 -7.18 8.78 25.30
C SER A 191 -8.20 7.65 25.40
N GLY A 192 -8.03 6.75 26.38
CA GLY A 192 -8.90 5.59 26.57
C GLY A 192 -8.62 4.40 25.64
N SER A 193 -7.57 4.44 24.83
CA SER A 193 -7.13 3.30 24.01
C SER A 193 -5.82 2.71 24.53
N LYS A 194 -5.59 1.42 24.26
CA LYS A 194 -4.30 0.74 24.47
C LYS A 194 -3.47 0.64 23.19
N PHE A 195 -4.06 0.97 22.04
CA PHE A 195 -3.44 0.76 20.73
C PHE A 195 -3.09 2.09 20.08
N LYS A 196 -1.92 2.11 19.42
CA LYS A 196 -1.54 3.25 18.58
C LYS A 196 -2.47 3.34 17.37
N LYS A 197 -2.95 4.53 17.08
CA LYS A 197 -3.74 4.86 15.88
C LYS A 197 -3.06 6.00 15.14
N LEU A 198 -3.27 6.06 13.83
CA LEU A 198 -2.88 7.23 13.04
C LEU A 198 -3.89 8.36 13.33
N MET A 199 -3.40 9.43 13.93
CA MET A 199 -4.20 10.55 14.41
C MET A 199 -3.88 11.80 13.61
N THR A 200 -4.91 12.53 13.22
CA THR A 200 -4.83 13.88 12.64
C THR A 200 -5.06 14.89 13.77
N THR A 201 -3.99 15.55 14.22
CA THR A 201 -4.06 16.48 15.35
C THR A 201 -3.53 17.84 14.95
N LEU A 202 -4.07 18.90 15.55
CA LEU A 202 -3.65 20.29 15.35
C LEU A 202 -2.51 20.71 16.30
N HIS A 203 -1.87 19.74 16.95
CA HIS A 203 -0.74 19.99 17.85
C HIS A 203 0.53 20.28 17.07
N ASN A 204 1.44 21.03 17.70
CA ASN A 204 2.83 21.13 17.27
C ASN A 204 3.44 19.73 17.06
N LYS A 205 4.33 19.63 16.08
CA LYS A 205 5.02 18.40 15.75
C LYS A 205 6.47 18.51 16.20
N THR A 206 6.96 17.50 16.91
CA THR A 206 8.34 17.42 17.38
C THR A 206 9.02 16.18 16.80
N GLU A 207 10.25 16.36 16.32
CA GLU A 207 11.06 15.33 15.65
C GLU A 207 10.27 14.53 14.60
N TYR A 208 9.41 15.23 13.86
CA TYR A 208 8.52 14.64 12.87
C TYR A 208 9.27 14.39 11.58
N THR A 209 9.30 13.13 11.14
CA THR A 209 10.01 12.72 9.93
C THR A 209 9.06 12.67 8.73
N LEU A 210 9.40 13.40 7.66
CA LEU A 210 8.57 13.50 6.45
C LEU A 210 9.37 13.78 5.18
N HIS A 211 8.79 13.45 4.04
CA HIS A 211 9.31 13.80 2.72
C HIS A 211 9.24 15.32 2.49
N TYR A 212 10.24 15.89 1.82
CA TYR A 212 10.36 17.34 1.60
C TYR A 212 9.13 17.96 0.91
N ARG A 213 8.49 17.24 -0.02
CA ARG A 213 7.25 17.71 -0.68
C ARG A 213 6.09 17.88 0.30
N ASN A 214 5.98 16.98 1.28
CA ASN A 214 4.94 17.06 2.31
C ASN A 214 5.25 18.21 3.29
N LEU A 215 6.53 18.42 3.60
CA LEU A 215 6.96 19.58 4.38
C LEU A 215 6.63 20.88 3.64
N LYS A 216 6.98 21.00 2.36
CA LYS A 216 6.62 22.14 1.52
C LYS A 216 5.11 22.42 1.52
N GLN A 217 4.30 21.38 1.40
CA GLN A 217 2.84 21.50 1.47
C GLN A 217 2.38 22.07 2.82
N ALA A 218 2.93 21.55 3.93
CA ALA A 218 2.61 22.04 5.28
C ALA A 218 3.02 23.50 5.49
N LEU A 219 4.21 23.89 5.03
CA LEU A 219 4.70 25.28 5.14
C LEU A 219 3.86 26.24 4.31
N ASN A 220 3.51 25.85 3.08
CA ASN A 220 2.63 26.65 2.23
C ASN A 220 1.21 26.78 2.82
N ALA A 221 0.78 25.83 3.64
CA ALA A 221 -0.47 25.91 4.40
C ALA A 221 -0.34 26.74 5.69
N GLY A 222 0.83 27.31 5.98
CA GLY A 222 1.05 28.23 7.11
C GLY A 222 1.62 27.59 8.38
N LEU A 223 1.93 26.29 8.39
CA LEU A 223 2.71 25.71 9.49
C LEU A 223 4.12 26.33 9.50
N LYS A 224 4.70 26.52 10.68
CA LYS A 224 6.03 27.14 10.80
C LYS A 224 7.09 26.10 11.11
N LEU A 225 8.15 26.07 10.32
CA LEU A 225 9.34 25.29 10.61
C LEU A 225 10.15 25.97 11.70
N THR A 226 10.31 25.31 12.85
CA THR A 226 11.08 25.87 13.98
C THR A 226 12.47 25.26 14.09
N LYS A 227 12.65 24.00 13.69
CA LYS A 227 13.94 23.32 13.74
C LYS A 227 14.05 22.18 12.72
N ILE A 228 15.25 22.00 12.15
CA ILE A 228 15.63 20.81 11.38
C ILE A 228 16.67 20.03 12.19
N HIS A 229 16.39 18.77 12.50
CA HIS A 229 17.29 17.92 13.29
C HIS A 229 18.17 17.04 12.43
N LYS A 230 17.62 16.45 11.36
CA LYS A 230 18.32 15.52 10.46
C LYS A 230 17.79 15.64 9.05
N VAL A 231 18.66 15.46 8.08
CA VAL A 231 18.30 15.46 6.65
C VAL A 231 18.96 14.29 5.94
N LEU A 232 18.13 13.45 5.34
CA LEU A 232 18.54 12.37 4.46
C LEU A 232 18.30 12.78 3.01
N LYS A 233 19.37 12.98 2.26
CA LYS A 233 19.37 13.27 0.83
C LYS A 233 19.34 11.97 0.03
N PHE A 234 18.70 11.97 -1.14
CA PHE A 234 18.72 10.86 -2.10
C PHE A 234 18.55 11.36 -3.54
N GLN A 235 18.89 10.50 -4.50
CA GLN A 235 18.48 10.68 -5.88
C GLN A 235 17.06 10.11 -6.09
N GLN A 236 16.28 10.79 -6.92
CA GLN A 236 14.91 10.39 -7.25
C GLN A 236 14.64 10.51 -8.74
N SER A 237 13.72 9.67 -9.24
CA SER A 237 13.23 9.73 -10.62
C SER A 237 11.86 9.04 -10.69
N ALA A 238 11.12 9.23 -11.77
CA ALA A 238 9.83 8.57 -11.98
C ALA A 238 9.99 7.10 -12.45
N TRP A 239 10.88 6.33 -11.80
CA TRP A 239 11.32 5.01 -12.26
C TRP A 239 10.21 3.94 -12.28
N LEU A 240 9.17 4.08 -11.47
CA LEU A 240 7.98 3.20 -11.51
C LEU A 240 7.00 3.56 -12.62
N LYS A 241 6.99 4.82 -13.08
CA LYS A 241 6.00 5.34 -14.02
C LYS A 241 5.85 4.49 -15.29
N PRO A 242 6.94 4.03 -15.96
CA PRO A 242 6.80 3.23 -17.17
C PRO A 242 5.99 1.96 -16.96
N TYR A 243 6.17 1.28 -15.82
CA TYR A 243 5.43 0.06 -15.50
C TYR A 243 3.96 0.35 -15.16
N ILE A 244 3.69 1.43 -14.41
CA ILE A 244 2.33 1.87 -14.12
C ILE A 244 1.58 2.24 -15.41
N ASP A 245 2.24 2.96 -16.31
CA ASP A 245 1.68 3.36 -17.60
C ASP A 245 1.36 2.13 -18.47
N LEU A 246 2.26 1.13 -18.51
CA LEU A 246 2.04 -0.13 -19.22
C LEU A 246 0.75 -0.80 -18.74
N ASN A 247 0.66 -1.07 -17.44
CA ASN A 247 -0.50 -1.76 -16.87
C ASN A 247 -1.78 -0.94 -16.99
N THR A 248 -1.69 0.39 -16.94
CA THR A 248 -2.84 1.27 -17.16
C THR A 248 -3.34 1.16 -18.60
N LYS A 249 -2.45 1.17 -19.60
CA LYS A 249 -2.82 0.98 -21.02
C LYS A 249 -3.45 -0.40 -21.24
N LEU A 250 -2.85 -1.45 -20.69
CA LEU A 250 -3.37 -2.82 -20.80
C LEU A 250 -4.74 -2.97 -20.11
N ARG A 251 -4.93 -2.35 -18.95
CA ARG A 251 -6.23 -2.33 -18.25
C ARG A 251 -7.31 -1.61 -19.05
N THR A 252 -6.97 -0.52 -19.73
CA THR A 252 -7.91 0.21 -20.60
C THR A 252 -8.27 -0.61 -21.83
N ALA A 253 -7.31 -1.33 -22.41
CA ALA A 253 -7.54 -2.19 -23.59
C ALA A 253 -8.21 -3.54 -23.26
N ALA A 254 -8.20 -3.95 -21.99
CA ALA A 254 -8.75 -5.23 -21.56
C ALA A 254 -10.26 -5.34 -21.81
N THR A 255 -10.67 -6.45 -22.42
CA THR A 255 -12.07 -6.74 -22.74
C THR A 255 -12.76 -7.56 -21.65
N THR A 256 -11.98 -8.28 -20.84
CA THR A 256 -12.49 -9.15 -19.78
C THR A 256 -12.34 -8.53 -18.39
N ALA A 257 -13.24 -8.88 -17.46
CA ALA A 257 -13.14 -8.46 -16.07
C ALA A 257 -11.86 -8.99 -15.42
N PHE A 258 -11.50 -10.24 -15.72
CA PHE A 258 -10.27 -10.88 -15.25
C PHE A 258 -9.01 -10.07 -15.60
N GLU A 259 -8.84 -9.67 -16.87
CA GLU A 259 -7.67 -8.88 -17.29
C GLU A 259 -7.64 -7.50 -16.63
N LYS A 260 -8.80 -6.84 -16.49
CA LYS A 260 -8.89 -5.55 -15.81
C LYS A 260 -8.42 -5.64 -14.36
N ASP A 261 -8.84 -6.69 -13.66
CA ASP A 261 -8.44 -6.94 -12.27
C ASP A 261 -6.98 -7.37 -12.16
N LEU A 262 -6.47 -8.15 -13.12
CA LEU A 262 -5.07 -8.55 -13.18
C LEU A 262 -4.13 -7.33 -13.24
N TYR A 263 -4.35 -6.42 -14.20
CA TYR A 263 -3.48 -5.25 -14.37
C TYR A 263 -3.64 -4.24 -13.23
N LYS A 264 -4.85 -4.12 -12.66
CA LYS A 264 -5.08 -3.34 -11.43
C LYS A 264 -4.28 -3.92 -10.25
N LEU A 265 -4.34 -5.23 -10.07
CA LEU A 265 -3.62 -5.92 -8.99
C LEU A 265 -2.11 -5.83 -9.19
N ALA A 266 -1.61 -5.96 -10.42
CA ALA A 266 -0.20 -5.81 -10.74
C ALA A 266 0.35 -4.44 -10.27
N ASN A 267 -0.39 -3.36 -10.51
CA ASN A 267 -0.02 -2.04 -9.99
C ASN A 267 -0.08 -1.96 -8.46
N ASN A 268 -1.23 -2.30 -7.87
CA ASN A 268 -1.42 -2.19 -6.41
C ASN A 268 -0.44 -3.05 -5.60
N ALA A 269 -0.05 -4.20 -6.15
CA ALA A 269 0.95 -5.10 -5.58
C ALA A 269 2.31 -4.43 -5.34
N ILE A 270 2.75 -3.53 -6.24
CA ILE A 270 4.04 -2.86 -6.12
C ILE A 270 4.09 -2.03 -4.83
N PHE A 271 3.06 -1.23 -4.57
CA PHE A 271 2.98 -0.43 -3.35
C PHE A 271 3.12 -1.32 -2.09
N GLY A 272 2.32 -2.38 -2.01
CA GLY A 272 2.39 -3.32 -0.89
C GLY A 272 3.78 -3.95 -0.74
N LYS A 273 4.44 -4.30 -1.85
CA LYS A 273 5.77 -4.90 -1.83
C LYS A 273 6.85 -3.92 -1.39
N THR A 274 6.78 -2.65 -1.79
CA THR A 274 7.71 -1.60 -1.33
C THR A 274 7.61 -1.29 0.16
N MET A 275 6.46 -1.57 0.77
CA MET A 275 6.19 -1.32 2.19
C MET A 275 6.23 -2.61 3.04
N GLU A 276 6.70 -3.72 2.47
CA GLU A 276 6.74 -5.02 3.15
C GLU A 276 7.73 -4.98 4.33
N ASN A 277 7.24 -5.31 5.53
CA ASN A 277 8.10 -5.43 6.71
C ASN A 277 8.53 -6.88 6.91
N ILE A 278 9.72 -7.20 6.42
CA ILE A 278 10.31 -8.55 6.47
C ILE A 278 10.49 -9.03 7.92
N ARG A 279 10.61 -8.14 8.92
CA ARG A 279 10.71 -8.53 10.34
C ARG A 279 9.44 -9.19 10.87
N LYS A 280 8.30 -9.04 10.18
CA LYS A 280 7.05 -9.73 10.50
C LYS A 280 6.98 -11.15 9.93
N HIS A 281 7.89 -11.53 9.04
CA HIS A 281 7.89 -12.87 8.46
C HIS A 281 8.19 -13.91 9.53
N ARG A 282 7.38 -14.97 9.55
CA ARG A 282 7.59 -16.13 10.41
C ARG A 282 8.35 -17.19 9.64
N ILE A 283 9.49 -17.62 10.19
CA ILE A 283 10.25 -18.74 9.65
C ILE A 283 9.88 -19.95 10.49
N VAL A 284 9.14 -20.89 9.90
CA VAL A 284 8.81 -22.17 10.53
C VAL A 284 9.83 -23.20 10.08
N LYS A 285 10.51 -23.84 11.03
CA LYS A 285 11.45 -24.94 10.77
C LYS A 285 10.97 -26.18 11.52
N LEU A 286 10.71 -27.26 10.77
CA LEU A 286 10.52 -28.58 11.35
C LEU A 286 11.89 -29.20 11.61
N VAL A 287 12.13 -29.59 12.86
CA VAL A 287 13.44 -30.11 13.29
C VAL A 287 13.24 -31.40 14.05
N SER A 288 13.94 -32.45 13.63
CA SER A 288 13.86 -33.79 14.21
C SER A 288 15.00 -34.11 15.19
N LYS A 289 15.92 -33.16 15.43
CA LYS A 289 17.09 -33.33 16.31
C LYS A 289 17.20 -32.19 17.32
N TRP A 290 17.48 -32.51 18.58
CA TRP A 290 17.62 -31.51 19.66
C TRP A 290 18.94 -30.73 19.57
N GLU A 291 20.07 -31.43 19.47
CA GLU A 291 21.43 -30.86 19.42
C GLU A 291 21.96 -30.69 17.98
N GLY A 292 23.09 -29.97 17.83
CA GLY A 292 23.81 -29.77 16.57
C GLY A 292 23.59 -28.39 15.93
N ARG A 293 24.38 -28.04 14.90
CA ARG A 293 24.42 -26.69 14.27
C ARG A 293 23.05 -26.16 13.80
N TYR A 294 22.09 -27.05 13.55
CA TYR A 294 20.70 -26.72 13.21
C TYR A 294 19.67 -27.48 14.07
N GLY A 295 20.09 -27.98 15.24
CA GLY A 295 19.21 -28.62 16.21
C GLY A 295 18.24 -27.62 16.83
N ALA A 296 17.13 -28.13 17.37
CA ALA A 296 16.07 -27.31 17.97
C ALA A 296 16.63 -26.33 19.01
N LYS A 297 17.58 -26.77 19.85
CA LYS A 297 18.24 -25.95 20.87
C LYS A 297 18.86 -24.65 20.34
N ASN A 298 19.49 -24.68 19.17
CA ASN A 298 20.12 -23.50 18.57
C ASN A 298 19.12 -22.56 17.91
N LEU A 299 17.97 -23.08 17.46
CA LEU A 299 16.93 -22.27 16.84
C LEU A 299 16.05 -21.59 17.88
N ILE A 300 15.75 -22.27 19.00
CA ILE A 300 14.99 -21.69 20.11
C ILE A 300 15.79 -20.65 20.89
N SER A 301 17.11 -20.75 20.93
CA SER A 301 18.00 -19.76 21.56
C SER A 301 18.19 -18.50 20.71
N SER A 302 17.69 -18.49 19.47
CA SER A 302 17.76 -17.30 18.62
C SER A 302 16.92 -16.17 19.22
N PRO A 303 17.42 -14.91 19.24
CA PRO A 303 16.61 -13.76 19.64
C PRO A 303 15.42 -13.49 18.70
N ARG A 304 15.35 -14.18 17.56
CA ARG A 304 14.22 -14.15 16.63
C ARG A 304 13.14 -15.19 16.95
N PHE A 305 13.41 -16.12 17.88
CA PHE A 305 12.45 -17.14 18.28
C PHE A 305 11.31 -16.47 19.05
N HIS A 306 10.09 -16.66 18.55
CA HIS A 306 8.89 -16.19 19.22
C HIS A 306 8.20 -17.40 19.85
N ASN A 307 8.19 -17.44 21.18
CA ASN A 307 7.41 -18.42 21.91
C ASN A 307 5.94 -17.97 21.91
N ASN A 308 5.16 -18.48 20.96
CA ASN A 308 3.71 -18.35 21.03
C ASN A 308 3.21 -19.53 21.87
N ASN A 309 2.88 -19.28 23.14
CA ASN A 309 2.01 -20.18 23.87
C ASN A 309 0.66 -20.16 23.13
N PHE A 310 0.33 -21.25 22.44
CA PHE A 310 -1.00 -21.47 21.89
C PHE A 310 -1.98 -21.81 23.01
#